data_AF-A0A0M5JM77-F1
#
_entry.id   AF-A0A0M5JM77-F1
#
_cell.length_a   1.000
_cell.length_b   1.000
_cell.length_c   1.000
_cell.angle_alpha   90.00
_cell.angle_beta   90.00
_cell.angle_gamma   90.00
#
_symmetry.space_group_name_H-M   'P 1'
#
loop_
_entity.id
_entity.type
_entity.pdbx_description
1 polymer ?
#
loop_
_entity_poly.entity_id
_entity_poly.type
_entity_poly.pdbx_seq_one_letter_code
_entity_poly.pdbx_strand_id
1 'polypeptide(L)'
;MPALTILIACDVLATAMIAGFLTMYCLTIGGYFTFMVRTGRIDEFQRSYPVFRRRTRLKLVYALAMLLQFVIALVALAAGWGSGPLGLIPAACSLPFLLVVHALTGFTGPEEKLVSGQDLTDAELARYLRLNLPLHVIYACVYAASALIALAAALA
;
A
#
# COMPACT_ATOMS: atom_id res chain seq x y z
N MET A 1 -24.61 -16.32 11.53
CA MET A 1 -23.42 -16.85 10.81
C MET A 1 -23.21 -16.28 9.40
N PRO A 2 -24.21 -16.01 8.53
CA PRO A 2 -23.91 -15.54 7.17
C PRO A 2 -23.26 -14.15 7.13
N ALA A 3 -23.63 -13.25 8.05
CA ALA A 3 -23.07 -11.89 8.09
C ALA A 3 -21.57 -11.85 8.39
N LEU A 4 -21.06 -12.69 9.31
CA LEU A 4 -19.63 -12.75 9.63
C LEU A 4 -18.83 -13.28 8.43
N THR A 5 -19.31 -14.35 7.78
CA THR A 5 -18.67 -14.90 6.58
C THR A 5 -18.62 -13.87 5.45
N ILE A 6 -19.70 -13.10 5.25
CA ILE A 6 -19.71 -12.00 4.27
C ILE A 6 -18.66 -10.95 4.62
N LEU A 7 -18.56 -10.53 5.89
CA LEU A 7 -17.56 -9.55 6.33
C LEU A 7 -16.13 -10.04 6.09
N ILE A 8 -15.84 -11.31 6.42
CA ILE A 8 -14.52 -11.90 6.17
C ILE A 8 -14.24 -11.99 4.67
N ALA A 9 -15.22 -12.39 3.85
CA ALA A 9 -15.06 -12.41 2.40
C ALA A 9 -14.78 -11.00 1.82
N CYS A 10 -15.47 -9.98 2.32
CA CYS A 10 -15.19 -8.59 1.97
C CYS A 10 -13.77 -8.16 2.38
N ASP A 11 -13.31 -8.55 3.56
CA ASP A 11 -11.94 -8.28 4.02
C ASP A 11 -10.89 -8.96 3.14
N VAL A 12 -11.08 -10.26 2.83
CA VAL A 12 -10.21 -11.01 1.92
C VAL A 12 -10.10 -10.31 0.58
N LEU A 13 -11.23 -9.95 -0.03
CA LEU A 13 -11.27 -9.28 -1.34
C LEU A 13 -10.60 -7.90 -1.29
N ALA A 14 -10.90 -7.08 -0.28
CA ALA A 14 -10.31 -5.76 -0.13
C ALA A 14 -8.80 -5.84 0.11
N THR A 15 -8.35 -6.74 0.98
CA THR A 15 -6.93 -6.96 1.31
C THR A 15 -6.16 -7.50 0.10
N ALA A 16 -6.74 -8.45 -0.64
CA ALA A 16 -6.16 -8.96 -1.89
C ALA A 16 -6.08 -7.89 -2.99
N MET A 17 -7.09 -7.00 -3.08
CA MET A 17 -7.07 -5.87 -4.02
C MET A 17 -5.90 -4.91 -3.71
N ILE A 18 -5.65 -4.61 -2.44
CA ILE A 18 -4.48 -3.79 -2.05
C ILE A 18 -3.16 -4.52 -2.35
N ALA A 19 -3.08 -5.83 -2.10
CA ALA A 19 -1.92 -6.64 -2.46
C ALA A 19 -1.64 -6.58 -3.98
N GLY A 20 -2.69 -6.74 -4.79
CA GLY A 20 -2.62 -6.64 -6.24
C GLY A 20 -2.21 -5.25 -6.73
N PHE A 21 -2.75 -4.20 -6.13
CA PHE A 21 -2.34 -2.81 -6.39
C PHE A 21 -0.85 -2.58 -6.10
N LEU A 22 -0.36 -3.00 -4.93
CA LEU A 22 1.05 -2.84 -4.56
C LEU A 22 1.97 -3.66 -5.47
N THR A 23 1.54 -4.86 -5.87
CA THR A 23 2.26 -5.69 -6.83
C THR A 23 2.33 -5.00 -8.19
N MET A 24 1.20 -4.50 -8.69
CA MET A 24 1.13 -3.74 -9.94
C MET A 24 2.02 -2.49 -9.87
N TYR A 25 2.00 -1.76 -8.76
CA TYR A 25 2.89 -0.61 -8.54
C TYR A 25 4.35 -1.01 -8.72
N CYS A 26 4.80 -2.08 -8.06
CA CYS A 26 6.18 -2.54 -8.16
C CYS A 26 6.58 -2.88 -9.61
N LEU A 27 5.69 -3.55 -10.35
CA LEU A 27 5.96 -3.99 -11.71
C LEU A 27 5.86 -2.88 -12.76
N THR A 28 5.03 -1.86 -12.51
CA THR A 28 4.70 -0.84 -13.50
C THR A 28 5.11 0.54 -13.03
N ILE A 29 4.23 1.25 -12.31
CA ILE A 29 4.36 2.67 -11.99
C ILE A 29 5.60 2.95 -11.13
N GLY A 30 5.80 2.20 -10.04
CA GLY A 30 6.98 2.31 -9.19
C GLY A 30 8.26 1.91 -9.91
N GLY A 31 8.20 0.91 -10.78
CA GLY A 31 9.30 0.52 -11.67
C GLY A 31 9.68 1.65 -12.63
N TYR A 32 8.68 2.26 -13.26
CA TYR A 32 8.85 3.41 -14.15
C TYR A 32 9.43 4.62 -13.41
N PHE A 33 8.94 4.98 -12.22
CA PHE A 33 9.52 6.07 -11.43
C PHE A 33 10.98 5.80 -11.08
N THR A 34 11.29 4.57 -10.67
CA THR A 34 12.66 4.13 -10.37
C THR A 34 13.55 4.25 -11.61
N PHE A 35 13.05 3.88 -12.78
CA PHE A 35 13.76 4.04 -14.05
C PHE A 35 14.03 5.51 -14.38
N MET A 36 13.03 6.39 -14.27
CA MET A 36 13.17 7.82 -14.54
C MET A 36 14.21 8.47 -13.62
N VAL A 37 14.19 8.10 -12.33
CA VAL A 37 15.19 8.55 -11.36
C VAL A 37 16.58 8.03 -11.71
N ARG A 38 16.72 6.72 -11.97
CA ARG A 38 18.01 6.08 -12.24
C ARG A 38 18.69 6.59 -13.52
N THR A 39 17.90 7.04 -14.49
CA THR A 39 18.38 7.55 -15.79
C THR A 39 18.53 9.07 -15.82
N GLY A 40 18.33 9.77 -14.69
CA GLY A 40 18.46 11.22 -14.62
C GLY A 40 17.33 11.99 -15.33
N ARG A 41 16.21 11.33 -15.63
CA ARG A 41 15.05 11.90 -16.36
C ARG A 41 13.96 12.45 -15.43
N ILE A 42 14.35 12.85 -14.22
CA ILE A 42 13.41 13.29 -13.17
C ILE A 42 12.59 14.50 -13.65
N ASP A 43 13.23 15.45 -14.32
CA ASP A 43 12.56 16.64 -14.84
C ASP A 43 11.44 16.30 -15.83
N GLU A 44 11.67 15.31 -16.71
CA GLU A 44 10.66 14.86 -17.67
C GLU A 44 9.46 14.23 -16.96
N PHE A 45 9.72 13.43 -15.93
CA PHE A 45 8.69 12.84 -15.08
C PHE A 45 7.90 13.91 -14.32
N GLN A 46 8.60 14.84 -13.65
CA GLN A 46 8.01 15.88 -12.80
C GLN A 46 7.27 16.97 -13.59
N ARG A 47 7.50 17.11 -14.90
CA ARG A 47 6.69 17.98 -15.77
C ARG A 47 5.24 17.52 -15.92
N SER A 48 4.99 16.21 -15.87
CA SER A 48 3.67 15.64 -16.21
C SER A 48 2.98 14.99 -15.01
N TYR A 49 3.70 14.19 -14.22
CA TYR A 49 3.09 13.37 -13.19
C TYR A 49 2.47 14.16 -12.03
N PRO A 50 3.12 15.20 -11.45
CA PRO A 50 2.51 16.01 -10.41
C PRO A 50 1.23 16.72 -10.86
N VAL A 51 1.14 17.11 -12.14
CA VAL A 51 -0.07 17.71 -12.73
C VAL A 51 -1.19 16.68 -12.78
N PHE A 52 -0.90 15.47 -13.27
CA PHE A 52 -1.84 14.35 -13.24
C PHE A 52 -2.30 14.04 -11.81
N ARG A 53 -1.37 13.83 -10.87
CA ARG A 53 -1.62 13.52 -9.45
C ARG A 53 -2.56 14.52 -8.79
N ARG A 54 -2.36 15.83 -9.04
CA ARG A 54 -3.21 16.89 -8.51
C ARG A 54 -4.59 16.92 -9.18
N ARG A 55 -4.65 16.87 -10.52
CA ARG A 55 -5.91 16.97 -11.26
C ARG A 55 -6.85 15.80 -11.01
N THR A 56 -6.31 14.59 -10.84
CA THR A 56 -7.11 13.39 -10.53
C THR A 56 -7.33 13.18 -9.04
N ARG A 57 -6.74 14.03 -8.17
CA ARG A 57 -6.73 13.87 -6.72
C ARG A 57 -6.22 12.48 -6.30
N LEU A 58 -5.24 11.95 -7.02
CA LEU A 58 -4.77 10.56 -6.87
C LEU A 58 -4.38 10.20 -5.44
N LYS A 59 -3.70 11.11 -4.72
CA LYS A 59 -3.32 10.93 -3.32
C LYS A 59 -4.53 10.66 -2.43
N LEU A 60 -5.62 11.41 -2.62
CA LEU A 60 -6.86 11.24 -1.86
C LEU A 60 -7.55 9.93 -2.23
N VAL A 61 -7.68 9.62 -3.51
CA VAL A 61 -8.32 8.38 -3.98
C VAL A 61 -7.60 7.15 -3.42
N TYR A 62 -6.26 7.14 -3.48
CA TYR A 62 -5.45 6.10 -2.89
C TYR A 62 -5.64 5.99 -1.37
N ALA A 63 -5.58 7.12 -0.65
CA ALA A 63 -5.78 7.13 0.80
C ALA A 63 -7.17 6.58 1.19
N LEU A 64 -8.22 6.92 0.44
CA LEU A 64 -9.57 6.40 0.67
C LEU A 64 -9.67 4.90 0.41
N ALA A 65 -9.00 4.37 -0.62
CA ALA A 65 -8.97 2.92 -0.89
C ALA A 65 -8.27 2.14 0.22
N MET A 66 -7.11 2.62 0.70
CA MET A 66 -6.40 2.02 1.84
C MET A 66 -7.23 2.09 3.13
N LEU A 67 -7.87 3.24 3.38
CA LEU A 67 -8.72 3.43 4.56
C LEU A 67 -9.96 2.52 4.51
N LEU A 68 -10.59 2.37 3.35
CA LEU A 68 -11.74 1.48 3.18
C LEU A 68 -11.37 0.03 3.51
N GLN A 69 -10.25 -0.47 2.97
CA GLN A 69 -9.76 -1.81 3.32
C GLN A 69 -9.53 -1.93 4.84
N PHE A 70 -8.85 -0.96 5.44
CA PHE A 70 -8.58 -0.98 6.88
C PHE A 70 -9.85 -1.01 7.72
N VAL A 71 -10.86 -0.21 7.38
CA VAL A 71 -12.16 -0.19 8.08
C VAL A 71 -12.87 -1.55 7.92
N ILE A 72 -12.86 -2.15 6.73
CA ILE A 72 -13.44 -3.48 6.51
C ILE A 72 -12.75 -4.53 7.40
N ALA A 73 -11.42 -4.52 7.45
CA ALA A 73 -10.64 -5.44 8.28
C ALA A 73 -10.94 -5.26 9.78
N LEU A 74 -11.07 -4.02 10.26
CA LEU A 74 -11.44 -3.75 11.65
C LEU A 74 -12.86 -4.22 11.99
N VAL A 75 -13.82 -4.01 11.09
CA VAL A 75 -15.21 -4.47 11.28
C VAL A 75 -15.27 -5.99 11.28
N ALA A 76 -14.55 -6.67 10.37
CA ALA A 76 -14.46 -8.12 10.34
C ALA A 76 -13.81 -8.67 11.63
N LEU A 77 -12.70 -8.08 12.07
CA LEU A 77 -12.01 -8.45 13.31
C LEU A 77 -12.92 -8.28 14.54
N ALA A 78 -13.63 -7.15 14.65
CA ALA A 78 -14.54 -6.87 15.74
C ALA A 78 -15.73 -7.85 15.75
N ALA A 79 -16.31 -8.15 14.59
CA ALA A 79 -17.40 -9.11 14.46
C ALA A 79 -16.96 -10.56 14.73
N GLY A 80 -15.70 -10.90 14.43
CA GLY A 80 -15.09 -12.21 14.66
C GLY A 80 -14.45 -12.42 16.03
N TRP A 81 -14.47 -11.41 16.91
CA TRP A 81 -13.70 -11.42 18.17
C TRP A 81 -14.03 -12.59 19.10
N GLY A 82 -15.31 -13.00 19.14
CA GLY A 82 -15.78 -14.12 19.96
C GLY A 82 -15.56 -15.51 19.35
N SER A 83 -15.11 -15.60 18.10
CA SER A 83 -15.13 -16.84 17.31
C SER A 83 -13.75 -17.30 16.82
N GLY A 84 -12.67 -16.69 17.31
CA GLY A 84 -11.28 -16.99 16.90
C GLY A 84 -10.69 -15.92 15.98
N PRO A 85 -10.40 -14.71 16.50
CA PRO A 85 -10.01 -13.55 15.68
C PRO A 85 -8.60 -13.61 15.09
N LEU A 86 -7.78 -14.60 15.48
CA LEU A 86 -6.35 -14.64 15.16
C LEU A 86 -6.08 -14.58 13.64
N GLY A 87 -6.96 -15.17 12.83
CA GLY A 87 -6.85 -15.13 11.36
C GLY A 87 -7.17 -13.76 10.73
N LEU A 88 -7.79 -12.84 11.47
CA LEU A 88 -8.21 -11.51 10.98
C LEU A 88 -7.27 -10.39 11.42
N ILE A 89 -6.44 -10.62 12.44
CA ILE A 89 -5.47 -9.65 12.96
C ILE A 89 -4.51 -9.16 11.87
N PRO A 90 -3.89 -10.01 11.02
CA PRO A 90 -2.91 -9.56 10.04
C PRO A 90 -3.45 -8.50 9.06
N ALA A 91 -4.69 -8.67 8.58
CA ALA A 91 -5.32 -7.72 7.67
C ALA A 91 -5.55 -6.34 8.33
N ALA A 92 -5.99 -6.33 9.59
CA ALA A 92 -6.15 -5.12 10.38
C ALA A 92 -4.81 -4.43 10.70
N CYS A 93 -3.72 -5.20 10.88
CA CYS A 93 -2.40 -4.65 11.18
C CYS A 93 -1.61 -4.19 9.94
N SER A 94 -2.04 -4.55 8.72
CA SER A 94 -1.28 -4.30 7.49
C SER A 94 -1.06 -2.81 7.19
N LEU A 95 -2.10 -1.97 7.30
CA LEU A 95 -1.97 -0.53 7.09
C LEU A 95 -1.11 0.15 8.18
N PRO A 96 -1.35 -0.07 9.49
CA PRO A 96 -0.46 0.45 10.54
C PRO A 96 1.00 0.03 10.36
N PHE A 97 1.24 -1.24 10.04
CA PHE A 97 2.58 -1.76 9.76
C PHE A 97 3.24 -0.99 8.62
N LEU A 98 2.54 -0.87 7.48
CA LEU A 98 3.02 -0.13 6.32
C LEU A 98 3.41 1.30 6.72
N LEU A 99 2.50 2.05 7.34
CA LEU A 99 2.73 3.45 7.71
C LEU A 99 3.93 3.61 8.65
N VAL A 100 4.06 2.74 9.66
CA VAL A 100 5.18 2.76 10.60
C VAL A 100 6.50 2.47 9.88
N VAL A 101 6.57 1.39 9.10
CA VAL A 101 7.80 1.03 8.36
C VAL A 101 8.18 2.11 7.35
N HIS A 102 7.19 2.68 6.67
CA HIS A 102 7.38 3.71 5.68
C HIS A 102 7.95 5.00 6.30
N ALA A 103 7.48 5.38 7.49
CA ALA A 103 8.01 6.51 8.26
C ALA A 103 9.41 6.22 8.84
N LEU A 104 9.60 5.07 9.49
CA LEU A 104 10.86 4.72 10.18
C LEU A 104 12.05 4.56 9.22
N THR A 105 11.81 4.20 7.97
CA THR A 105 12.86 4.10 6.94
C THR A 105 13.28 5.46 6.37
N GLY A 106 12.53 6.53 6.69
CA GLY A 106 12.74 7.87 6.16
C GLY A 106 12.41 7.99 4.67
N PHE A 107 11.60 7.08 4.12
CA PHE A 107 11.27 7.05 2.70
C PHE A 107 10.14 8.03 2.32
N THR A 108 9.25 8.37 3.26
CA THR A 108 8.10 9.25 3.06
C THR A 108 8.46 10.61 2.43
N GLY A 109 9.54 11.24 2.91
CA GLY A 109 9.97 12.54 2.42
C GLY A 109 10.42 12.49 0.95
N PRO A 110 11.44 11.68 0.61
CA PRO A 110 11.89 11.52 -0.78
C PRO A 110 10.77 11.12 -1.74
N GLU A 111 9.90 10.18 -1.34
CA GLU A 111 8.78 9.77 -2.17
C GLU A 111 7.84 10.95 -2.46
N GLU A 112 7.34 11.62 -1.41
CA GLU A 112 6.39 12.72 -1.58
C GLU A 112 6.98 13.86 -2.40
N LYS A 113 8.27 14.20 -2.20
CA LYS A 113 8.97 15.22 -2.99
C LYS A 113 9.01 14.84 -4.47
N LEU A 114 9.42 13.61 -4.77
CA LEU A 114 9.49 13.11 -6.15
C LEU A 114 8.13 13.21 -6.83
N VAL A 115 7.08 12.64 -6.23
CA VAL A 115 5.74 12.59 -6.83
C VAL A 115 5.00 13.95 -6.83
N SER A 116 5.49 14.93 -6.06
CA SER A 116 4.93 16.28 -6.01
C SER A 116 5.63 17.26 -6.93
N GLY A 117 6.73 16.87 -7.57
CA GLY A 117 7.51 17.76 -8.42
C GLY A 117 8.38 18.75 -7.63
N GLN A 118 8.84 18.35 -6.45
CA GLN A 118 9.77 19.14 -5.64
C GLN A 118 11.20 18.69 -5.90
N ASP A 119 12.15 19.59 -5.64
CA ASP A 119 13.58 19.29 -5.75
C ASP A 119 14.01 18.23 -4.72
N LEU A 120 14.90 17.34 -5.14
CA LEU A 120 15.50 16.31 -4.30
C LEU A 120 17.01 16.49 -4.26
N THR A 121 17.59 16.33 -3.08
CA THR A 121 19.04 16.18 -2.92
C THR A 121 19.51 14.81 -3.40
N ASP A 122 20.79 14.69 -3.73
CA ASP A 122 21.40 13.41 -4.12
C ASP A 122 21.20 12.31 -3.06
N ALA A 123 21.22 12.68 -1.77
CA ALA A 123 20.98 11.76 -0.67
C ALA A 123 19.54 11.25 -0.63
N GLU A 124 18.55 12.11 -0.92
CA GLU A 124 17.14 11.73 -1.02
C GLU A 124 16.89 10.84 -2.23
N LEU A 125 17.56 11.13 -3.35
CA LEU A 125 17.52 10.33 -4.57
C LEU A 125 18.09 8.92 -4.37
N ALA A 126 19.27 8.82 -3.77
CA ALA A 126 19.87 7.54 -3.43
C ALA A 126 18.98 6.73 -2.47
N ARG A 127 18.38 7.40 -1.48
CA ARG A 127 17.42 6.78 -0.55
C ARG A 127 16.17 6.28 -1.28
N TYR A 128 15.61 7.08 -2.19
CA TYR A 128 14.45 6.70 -2.97
C TYR A 128 14.73 5.44 -3.80
N LEU A 129 15.83 5.42 -4.56
CA LEU A 129 16.22 4.27 -5.38
C LEU A 129 16.44 3.00 -4.57
N ARG A 130 17.01 3.14 -3.36
CA ARG A 130 17.27 2.00 -2.47
C ARG A 130 16.00 1.42 -1.88
N LEU A 131 14.98 2.24 -1.62
CA LEU A 131 13.84 1.86 -0.79
C LEU A 131 12.52 1.69 -1.55
N ASN A 132 12.32 2.39 -2.68
CA ASN A 132 11.02 2.44 -3.35
C ASN A 132 10.48 1.04 -3.67
N LEU A 133 11.18 0.25 -4.48
CA LEU A 133 10.70 -1.09 -4.83
C LEU A 133 10.76 -2.08 -3.67
N PRO A 134 11.86 -2.19 -2.89
CA PRO A 134 11.93 -3.16 -1.79
C PRO A 134 10.83 -2.97 -0.74
N LEU A 135 10.52 -1.75 -0.34
CA LEU A 135 9.46 -1.49 0.64
C LEU A 135 8.09 -1.89 0.08
N HIS A 136 7.77 -1.48 -1.14
CA HIS A 136 6.48 -1.81 -1.73
C HIS A 136 6.30 -3.31 -2.00
N VAL A 137 7.39 -4.03 -2.31
CA VAL A 137 7.36 -5.51 -2.40
C VAL A 137 7.05 -6.12 -1.03
N ILE A 138 7.71 -5.66 0.04
CA ILE A 138 7.41 -6.13 1.41
C ILE A 138 5.94 -5.88 1.75
N TYR A 139 5.42 -4.69 1.44
CA TYR A 139 4.01 -4.37 1.68
C TYR A 139 3.08 -5.27 0.87
N ALA A 140 3.37 -5.50 -0.41
CA ALA A 140 2.60 -6.41 -1.25
C ALA A 140 2.56 -7.83 -0.66
N CYS A 141 3.70 -8.34 -0.20
CA CYS A 141 3.80 -9.65 0.45
C CYS A 141 3.00 -9.71 1.77
N VAL A 142 3.06 -8.68 2.61
CA VAL A 142 2.30 -8.61 3.87
C VAL A 142 0.81 -8.62 3.61
N TYR A 143 0.33 -7.81 2.66
CA TYR A 143 -1.07 -7.79 2.27
C TYR A 143 -1.52 -9.11 1.65
N ALA A 144 -0.72 -9.72 0.78
CA ALA A 144 -1.02 -11.01 0.18
C ALA A 144 -1.11 -12.13 1.23
N ALA A 145 -0.14 -12.20 2.15
CA ALA A 145 -0.17 -13.15 3.25
C ALA A 145 -1.39 -12.94 4.16
N SER A 146 -1.71 -11.69 4.48
CA SER A 146 -2.87 -11.35 5.31
C SER A 146 -4.19 -11.78 4.64
N ALA A 147 -4.32 -11.57 3.33
CA ALA A 147 -5.49 -12.03 2.58
C ALA A 147 -5.62 -13.56 2.59
N LEU A 148 -4.51 -14.29 2.45
CA LEU A 148 -4.51 -15.76 2.50
C LEU A 148 -4.86 -16.29 3.90
N ILE A 149 -4.37 -15.66 4.96
CA ILE A 149 -4.69 -16.04 6.35
C ILE A 149 -6.17 -15.77 6.65
N ALA A 150 -6.69 -14.61 6.24
CA ALA A 150 -8.12 -14.29 6.39
C ALA A 150 -9.01 -15.25 5.57
N LEU A 151 -8.56 -15.65 4.38
CA LEU A 151 -9.26 -16.64 3.55
C LEU A 151 -9.27 -18.02 4.23
N ALA A 152 -8.16 -18.46 4.80
CA ALA A 152 -8.11 -19.71 5.55
C ALA A 152 -9.07 -19.68 6.75
N ALA A 153 -9.18 -18.54 7.44
CA ALA A 153 -10.13 -18.35 8.53
C ALA A 153 -11.60 -18.34 8.06
N ALA A 154 -11.87 -17.92 6.82
CA ALA A 154 -13.21 -17.96 6.24
C ALA A 154 -13.69 -19.37 5.87
N LEU A 155 -12.73 -20.28 5.63
CA LEU A 155 -12.97 -21.65 5.15
C LEU A 155 -12.92 -22.71 6.25
N ALA A 156 -12.49 -22.33 7.47
CA ALA A 156 -12.43 -23.19 8.65
C ALA A 156 -13.75 -23.16 9.43
#